data_AF-A0A9E3ITX2-F1
#
_entry.id   AF-A0A9E3ITX2-F1
#
_cell.length_a   1.000
_cell.length_b   1.000
_cell.length_c   1.000
_cell.angle_alpha   90.00
_cell.angle_beta   90.00
_cell.angle_gamma   90.00
#
_symmetry.space_group_name_H-M   'P 1'
#
loop_
_entity.id
_entity.type
_entity.pdbx_description
1 polymer ?
#
loop_
_entity_poly.entity_id
_entity_poly.type
_entity_poly.pdbx_seq_one_letter_code
_entity_poly.pdbx_strand_id
1 'polypeptide(L)'
;MASLTKTERALQGPGIFEITLGVVFSIALGVILSALYLIFKTVETAKEMPKEPVIGAVYFLEGSSASGKAHQWGRKHQLLVDGGTADITFTEDELNAWMASVMPKAAVKPPAAKAPAGKAAPAAPKTDGSTAFVVPDQPNFRIRDGVLQVGVPATVNVFGASLPLIVQTRGHFEHGQESFVFKADELYIGSLPAHRIPGLTGWITRRAVAEQDIPDDLRAAWRKLSLVAVEGNVLHLSLP
;
A
#
# COMPACT_ATOMS: atom_id res chain seq x y z
N MET A 1 -47.83 18.09 37.40
CA MET A 1 -46.80 19.09 37.05
C MET A 1 -45.64 18.96 38.01
N ALA A 2 -44.44 18.72 37.49
CA ALA A 2 -43.19 19.25 38.02
C ALA A 2 -42.11 18.96 36.96
N SER A 3 -41.99 19.86 35.99
CA SER A 3 -40.83 19.88 35.09
C SER A 3 -39.61 20.19 35.98
N LEU A 4 -38.78 19.19 36.25
CA LEU A 4 -37.51 19.40 36.93
C LEU A 4 -36.69 20.34 36.05
N THR A 5 -36.51 21.55 36.57
CA THR A 5 -35.95 22.67 35.86
C THR A 5 -34.47 22.40 35.61
N LYS A 6 -33.99 22.90 34.47
CA LYS A 6 -32.62 22.86 33.95
C LYS A 6 -31.53 23.17 34.98
N THR A 7 -31.90 23.75 36.12
CA THR A 7 -31.10 24.19 37.26
C THR A 7 -30.62 23.04 38.18
N GLU A 8 -31.37 21.96 38.35
CA GLU A 8 -30.93 20.83 39.21
C GLU A 8 -29.80 20.01 38.55
N ARG A 9 -29.78 19.97 37.22
CA ARG A 9 -28.73 19.33 36.41
C ARG A 9 -27.38 20.06 36.49
N ALA A 10 -27.36 21.32 36.98
CA ALA A 10 -26.14 22.11 37.15
C ALA A 10 -25.51 21.93 38.55
N LEU A 11 -26.25 21.38 39.52
CA LEU A 11 -25.77 21.16 40.89
C LEU A 11 -25.20 19.74 41.09
N GLN A 12 -25.72 18.77 40.34
CA GLN A 12 -25.12 17.45 40.20
C GLN A 12 -24.00 17.56 39.15
N GLY A 13 -22.78 17.18 39.51
CA GLY A 13 -21.64 17.16 38.57
C GLY A 13 -21.90 16.30 37.33
N PRO A 14 -20.98 16.27 36.36
CA PRO A 14 -21.18 15.56 35.11
C PRO A 14 -21.74 14.15 35.34
N GLY A 15 -22.85 13.83 34.68
CA GLY A 15 -23.51 12.54 34.88
C GLY A 15 -22.57 11.41 34.48
N ILE A 16 -22.69 10.23 35.11
CA ILE A 16 -21.89 9.04 34.74
C ILE A 16 -21.96 8.76 33.23
N PHE A 17 -23.10 9.04 32.59
CA PHE A 17 -23.26 8.96 31.15
C PHE A 17 -22.40 9.98 30.38
N GLU A 18 -22.36 11.25 30.80
CA GLU A 18 -21.54 12.30 30.18
C GLU A 18 -20.05 12.03 30.36
N ILE A 19 -19.66 11.53 31.55
CA ILE A 19 -18.28 11.09 31.81
C ILE A 19 -17.93 9.90 30.92
N THR A 20 -18.79 8.88 30.84
CA THR A 20 -18.56 7.69 30.01
C THR A 20 -18.46 8.08 28.53
N LEU A 21 -19.35 8.95 28.06
CA LEU A 21 -19.34 9.45 26.68
C LEU A 21 -18.04 10.23 26.42
N GLY A 22 -17.66 11.15 27.31
CA GLY A 22 -16.43 11.92 27.22
C GLY A 22 -15.18 11.04 27.20
N VAL A 23 -15.13 10.00 28.02
CA VAL A 23 -14.04 9.01 28.05
C VAL A 23 -13.97 8.22 26.74
N VAL A 24 -15.11 7.70 26.26
CA VAL A 24 -15.16 6.95 24.99
C VAL A 24 -14.71 7.82 23.82
N PHE A 25 -15.18 9.07 23.75
CA PHE A 25 -14.75 10.01 22.70
C PHE A 25 -13.27 10.37 22.81
N SER A 26 -12.74 10.57 24.01
CA SER A 26 -11.33 10.89 24.22
C SER A 26 -10.42 9.74 23.80
N ILE A 27 -10.80 8.50 24.15
CA ILE A 27 -10.08 7.30 23.73
C ILE A 27 -10.16 7.15 22.21
N ALA A 28 -11.35 7.27 21.62
CA ALA A 28 -11.53 7.16 20.17
C ALA A 28 -10.69 8.22 19.42
N LEU A 29 -10.70 9.47 19.91
CA LEU A 29 -9.90 10.54 19.33
C LEU A 29 -8.40 10.25 19.46
N GLY A 30 -7.94 9.77 20.62
CA GLY A 30 -6.55 9.35 20.83
C GLY A 30 -6.10 8.25 19.86
N VAL A 31 -6.96 7.26 19.63
CA VAL A 31 -6.72 6.18 18.65
C VAL A 31 -6.62 6.74 17.23
N ILE A 32 -7.54 7.61 16.83
CA ILE A 32 -7.55 8.24 15.50
C ILE A 32 -6.28 9.07 15.29
N LEU A 33 -5.92 9.93 16.25
CA LEU A 33 -4.72 10.76 16.16
C LEU A 33 -3.45 9.91 16.11
N SER A 34 -3.38 8.81 16.87
CA SER A 34 -2.25 7.88 16.82
C SER A 34 -2.14 7.17 15.48
N ALA A 35 -3.27 6.75 14.90
CA ALA A 35 -3.31 6.14 13.57
C ALA A 35 -2.85 7.14 12.50
N LEU A 36 -3.35 8.37 12.53
CA LEU A 36 -2.92 9.44 11.62
C LEU A 36 -1.42 9.73 11.76
N TYR A 37 -0.91 9.81 12.99
CA TYR A 37 0.52 9.98 13.24
C TYR A 37 1.35 8.85 12.61
N LEU A 38 0.92 7.58 12.75
CA LEU A 38 1.63 6.44 12.15
C LEU A 38 1.54 6.41 10.63
N ILE A 39 0.42 6.82 10.04
CA ILE A 39 0.25 6.94 8.58
C ILE A 39 1.24 7.95 8.00
N PHE A 40 1.40 9.10 8.65
CA PHE A 40 2.31 10.15 8.17
C PHE A 40 3.75 10.02 8.69
N LYS A 41 4.03 9.08 9.60
CA LYS A 41 5.39 8.76 10.03
C LYS A 41 6.16 8.15 8.85
N THR A 42 7.20 8.86 8.43
CA THR A 42 8.00 8.53 7.24
C THR A 42 8.57 7.11 7.32
N VAL A 43 8.34 6.35 6.25
CA VAL A 43 8.93 5.04 6.00
C VAL A 43 10.30 5.25 5.38
N GLU A 44 11.32 4.55 5.87
CA GLU A 44 12.67 4.66 5.30
C GLU A 44 12.77 3.81 4.04
N THR A 45 12.91 4.45 2.88
CA THR A 45 13.19 3.78 1.61
C THR A 45 14.66 3.37 1.58
N ALA A 46 14.92 2.07 1.55
CA ALA A 46 16.27 1.51 1.47
C ALA A 46 16.36 0.51 0.32
N LYS A 47 17.54 0.38 -0.29
CA LYS A 47 17.77 -0.65 -1.34
C LYS A 47 17.99 -2.04 -0.73
N GLU A 48 18.51 -2.08 0.49
CA GLU A 48 18.79 -3.28 1.26
C GLU A 48 18.38 -3.08 2.72
N MET A 49 18.04 -4.16 3.43
CA MET A 49 17.77 -4.05 4.87
C MET A 49 19.01 -3.51 5.58
N PRO A 50 18.89 -2.45 6.41
CA PRO A 50 20.00 -2.01 7.23
C PRO A 50 20.48 -3.14 8.15
N LYS A 51 21.80 -3.25 8.32
CA LYS A 51 22.41 -4.26 9.21
C LYS A 51 21.96 -4.12 10.67
N GLU A 52 21.55 -2.92 11.07
CA GLU A 52 20.94 -2.63 12.36
C GLU A 52 19.53 -2.06 12.12
N PRO A 53 18.48 -2.89 12.15
CA PRO A 53 17.11 -2.43 11.99
C PRO A 53 16.71 -1.58 13.20
N VAL A 54 16.27 -0.35 12.96
CA VAL A 54 15.76 0.53 14.01
C VAL A 54 14.42 -0.02 14.49
N ILE A 55 14.33 -0.33 15.78
CA ILE A 55 13.10 -0.85 16.40
C ILE A 55 11.96 0.17 16.20
N GLY A 56 10.90 -0.27 15.52
CA GLY A 56 9.72 0.57 15.23
C GLY A 56 9.82 1.45 13.97
N ALA A 57 10.87 1.26 13.16
CA ALA A 57 10.93 1.76 11.79
C ALA A 57 10.34 0.74 10.81
N VAL A 58 9.58 1.21 9.83
CA VAL A 58 9.14 0.42 8.68
C VAL A 58 10.06 0.78 7.52
N TYR A 59 10.59 -0.25 6.86
CA TYR A 59 11.50 -0.11 5.73
C TYR A 59 10.78 -0.48 4.45
N PHE A 60 10.79 0.44 3.50
CA PHE A 60 10.35 0.14 2.15
C PHE A 60 11.58 -0.28 1.34
N LEU A 61 11.58 -1.53 0.86
CA LEU A 61 12.67 -2.10 0.10
C LEU A 61 12.26 -2.19 -1.37
N GLU A 62 12.89 -1.39 -2.22
CA GLU A 62 12.62 -1.44 -3.66
C GLU A 62 13.11 -2.79 -4.24
N GLY A 63 12.27 -3.43 -5.04
CA GLY A 63 12.62 -4.57 -5.88
C GLY A 63 13.39 -4.15 -7.13
N SER A 64 14.04 -5.11 -7.77
CA SER A 64 14.91 -4.87 -8.92
C SER A 64 14.12 -4.35 -10.13
N SER A 65 14.67 -3.36 -10.84
CA SER A 65 14.09 -2.77 -12.05
C SER A 65 15.11 -2.63 -13.19
N ALA A 66 15.98 -3.62 -13.34
CA ALA A 66 17.03 -3.62 -14.35
C ALA A 66 16.41 -3.80 -15.75
N SER A 67 16.36 -2.72 -16.52
CA SER A 67 15.79 -2.71 -17.88
C SER A 67 16.37 -3.83 -18.75
N GLY A 68 17.69 -4.09 -18.64
CA GLY A 68 18.43 -5.19 -19.27
C GLY A 68 17.83 -6.60 -19.07
N LYS A 69 17.18 -6.84 -17.93
CA LYS A 69 16.60 -8.13 -17.56
C LYS A 69 15.10 -8.22 -17.83
N ALA A 70 14.46 -7.10 -18.12
CA ALA A 70 13.02 -7.02 -18.34
C ALA A 70 12.59 -7.30 -19.79
N HIS A 71 13.49 -7.54 -20.74
CA HIS A 71 13.18 -7.48 -22.18
C HIS A 71 12.09 -8.45 -22.67
N GLN A 72 11.82 -9.52 -21.92
CA GLN A 72 10.83 -10.53 -22.29
C GLN A 72 9.42 -10.27 -21.75
N TRP A 73 9.22 -9.21 -20.93
CA TRP A 73 7.95 -8.95 -20.25
C TRP A 73 6.77 -8.88 -21.25
N GLY A 74 6.94 -8.16 -22.36
CA GLY A 74 5.87 -7.95 -23.35
C GLY A 74 5.45 -9.25 -24.06
N ARG A 75 6.42 -10.12 -24.38
CA ARG A 75 6.14 -11.43 -24.97
C ARG A 75 5.42 -12.34 -23.96
N LYS A 76 5.84 -12.35 -22.70
CA LYS A 76 5.22 -13.16 -21.64
C LYS A 76 3.79 -12.70 -21.34
N HIS A 77 3.57 -11.38 -21.32
CA HIS A 77 2.23 -10.81 -21.21
C HIS A 77 1.32 -11.27 -22.37
N GLN A 78 1.81 -11.22 -23.60
CA GLN A 78 1.04 -11.70 -24.76
C GLN A 78 0.71 -13.20 -24.64
N LEU A 79 1.67 -14.03 -24.24
CA LEU A 79 1.44 -15.48 -24.04
C LEU A 79 0.39 -15.75 -22.94
N LEU A 80 0.39 -14.95 -21.87
CA LEU A 80 -0.60 -15.04 -20.80
C LEU A 80 -2.00 -14.71 -21.34
N VAL A 81 -2.13 -13.61 -22.09
CA VAL A 81 -3.41 -13.15 -22.66
C VAL A 81 -3.95 -14.10 -23.74
N ASP A 82 -3.07 -14.59 -24.61
CA ASP A 82 -3.42 -15.55 -25.67
C ASP A 82 -3.91 -16.89 -25.10
N GLY A 83 -3.51 -17.22 -23.87
CA GLY A 83 -4.05 -18.34 -23.10
C GLY A 83 -3.69 -19.72 -23.64
N GLY A 84 -2.52 -19.86 -24.27
CA GLY A 84 -1.98 -21.16 -24.70
C GLY A 84 -1.37 -21.96 -23.54
N THR A 85 -1.24 -23.27 -23.69
CA THR A 85 -0.60 -24.15 -22.69
C THR A 85 0.89 -23.78 -22.57
N ALA A 86 1.25 -23.07 -21.51
CA ALA A 86 2.60 -22.61 -21.26
C ALA A 86 2.82 -22.36 -19.75
N ASP A 87 4.03 -22.68 -19.29
CA ASP A 87 4.55 -22.23 -18.01
C ASP A 87 5.24 -20.88 -18.22
N ILE A 88 4.75 -19.87 -17.51
CA ILE A 88 5.22 -18.49 -17.62
C ILE A 88 5.79 -18.07 -16.27
N THR A 89 7.05 -17.66 -16.29
CA THR A 89 7.75 -17.21 -15.09
C THR A 89 8.06 -15.72 -15.19
N PHE A 90 7.59 -14.91 -14.24
CA PHE A 90 7.86 -13.48 -14.16
C PHE A 90 8.90 -13.18 -13.07
N THR A 91 9.91 -12.41 -13.43
CA THR A 91 10.91 -11.87 -12.50
C THR A 91 10.48 -10.51 -11.95
N GLU A 92 11.09 -10.05 -10.85
CA GLU A 92 10.89 -8.69 -10.31
C GLU A 92 11.07 -7.62 -11.40
N ASP A 93 12.13 -7.74 -12.20
CA ASP A 93 12.48 -6.79 -13.25
C ASP A 93 11.37 -6.67 -14.30
N GLU A 94 10.74 -7.81 -14.66
CA GLU A 94 9.66 -7.86 -15.65
C GLU A 94 8.34 -7.33 -15.10
N LEU A 95 7.98 -7.65 -13.85
CA LEU A 95 6.78 -7.09 -13.20
C LEU A 95 6.89 -5.57 -13.04
N ASN A 96 8.06 -5.09 -12.62
CA ASN A 96 8.33 -3.66 -12.47
C ASN A 96 8.33 -2.93 -13.82
N ALA A 97 8.87 -3.54 -14.87
CA ALA A 97 8.83 -2.97 -16.22
C ALA A 97 7.42 -2.97 -16.81
N TRP A 98 6.63 -4.01 -16.57
CA TRP A 98 5.23 -4.05 -16.98
C TRP A 98 4.45 -2.92 -16.31
N MET A 99 4.57 -2.74 -14.99
CA MET A 99 3.89 -1.62 -14.33
C MET A 99 4.42 -0.25 -14.78
N ALA A 100 5.70 -0.13 -15.16
CA ALA A 100 6.22 1.12 -15.72
C ALA A 100 5.55 1.48 -17.07
N SER A 101 5.16 0.47 -17.85
CA SER A 101 4.47 0.70 -19.13
C SER A 101 3.00 1.09 -18.98
N VAL A 102 2.34 0.61 -17.91
CA VAL A 102 0.91 0.87 -17.66
C VAL A 102 0.71 2.12 -16.80
N MET A 103 1.60 2.33 -15.84
CA MET A 103 1.62 3.45 -14.91
C MET A 103 3.00 4.10 -14.94
N PRO A 104 3.25 5.02 -15.89
CA PRO A 104 4.51 5.75 -15.91
C PRO A 104 4.66 6.52 -14.60
N LYS A 105 5.85 6.41 -13.99
CA LYS A 105 6.18 7.06 -12.73
C LYS A 105 5.76 8.53 -12.76
N ALA A 106 4.89 8.92 -11.82
CA ALA A 106 4.56 10.32 -11.63
C ALA A 106 5.86 11.04 -11.27
N ALA A 107 6.10 12.23 -11.82
CA ALA A 107 7.32 13.00 -11.58
C ALA A 107 7.38 13.57 -10.15
N VAL A 108 7.26 12.72 -9.12
CA VAL A 108 7.42 13.08 -7.73
C VAL A 108 8.78 12.59 -7.28
N LYS A 109 9.68 13.56 -7.08
CA LYS A 109 11.03 13.30 -6.61
C LYS A 109 10.96 12.68 -5.21
N PRO A 110 11.67 11.57 -4.93
CA PRO A 110 11.70 10.97 -3.60
C PRO A 110 12.07 12.02 -2.53
N PRO A 111 11.53 11.92 -1.30
CA PRO A 111 12.00 12.73 -0.18
C PRO A 111 13.51 12.51 -0.06
N ALA A 112 14.27 13.59 -0.15
CA ALA A 112 15.73 13.51 -0.07
C ALA A 112 16.13 12.74 1.19
N ALA A 113 16.95 11.69 1.01
CA ALA A 113 17.70 11.10 2.10
C ALA A 113 18.32 12.23 2.92
N LYS A 114 18.10 12.24 4.25
CA LYS A 114 18.55 13.29 5.16
C LYS A 114 20.03 13.62 4.87
N ALA A 115 20.26 14.77 4.25
CA ALA A 115 21.61 15.32 4.11
C ALA A 115 22.11 15.79 5.49
N PRO A 116 23.43 15.77 5.75
CA PRO A 116 23.99 16.23 7.01
C PRO A 116 23.64 17.71 7.25
N ALA A 117 23.31 18.05 8.49
CA ALA A 117 22.85 19.37 8.90
C ALA A 117 23.82 20.48 8.45
N GLY A 118 23.31 21.43 7.66
CA GLY A 118 24.04 22.64 7.29
C GLY A 118 23.96 23.00 5.81
N LYS A 119 22.74 23.22 5.27
CA LYS A 119 22.46 24.11 4.13
C LYS A 119 20.95 24.22 3.95
N ALA A 120 20.49 25.43 3.63
CA ALA A 120 19.09 25.82 3.56
C ALA A 120 18.21 24.83 2.79
N ALA A 121 17.03 24.53 3.33
CA ALA A 121 16.03 23.68 2.73
C ALA A 121 15.66 24.20 1.31
N PRO A 122 15.77 23.37 0.25
CA PRO A 122 15.23 23.73 -1.04
C PRO A 122 13.70 23.82 -0.97
N ALA A 123 13.15 24.82 -1.65
CA ALA A 123 11.73 25.11 -1.73
C ALA A 123 10.89 23.88 -2.14
N ALA A 124 9.67 23.82 -1.58
CA ALA A 124 8.69 22.78 -1.87
C ALA A 124 8.44 22.62 -3.39
N PRO A 125 8.24 21.39 -3.89
CA PRO A 125 7.91 21.17 -5.30
C PRO A 125 6.55 21.80 -5.62
N LYS A 126 6.47 22.48 -6.77
CA LYS A 126 5.19 22.94 -7.34
C LYS A 126 4.41 21.72 -7.80
N THR A 127 3.17 21.62 -7.34
CA THR A 127 2.17 20.61 -7.73
C THR A 127 1.81 20.72 -9.21
N ASP A 128 1.92 19.61 -9.94
CA ASP A 128 1.10 19.38 -11.12
C ASP A 128 -0.38 19.30 -10.66
N GLY A 129 -1.28 19.96 -11.39
CA GLY A 129 -2.63 20.35 -11.00
C GLY A 129 -3.66 19.23 -10.77
N SER A 130 -3.32 18.17 -10.05
CA SER A 130 -4.27 17.16 -9.56
C SER A 130 -4.92 17.64 -8.26
N THR A 131 -6.25 17.73 -8.25
CA THR A 131 -7.05 18.00 -7.05
C THR A 131 -7.29 16.75 -6.20
N ALA A 132 -6.75 15.59 -6.60
CA ALA A 132 -6.91 14.34 -5.88
C ALA A 132 -6.19 14.39 -4.52
N PHE A 133 -6.89 13.94 -3.48
CA PHE A 133 -6.38 13.88 -2.11
C PHE A 133 -5.19 12.91 -1.97
N VAL A 134 -5.20 11.82 -2.72
CA VAL A 134 -4.09 10.85 -2.81
C VAL A 134 -3.74 10.64 -4.28
N VAL A 135 -2.46 10.80 -4.60
CA VAL A 135 -1.89 10.55 -5.92
C VAL A 135 -0.94 9.36 -5.81
N PRO A 136 -1.37 8.13 -6.18
CA PRO A 136 -0.49 6.99 -6.20
C PRO A 136 0.57 7.14 -7.31
N ASP A 137 1.79 6.70 -7.02
CA ASP A 137 2.88 6.54 -7.97
C ASP A 137 2.94 5.08 -8.46
N GLN A 138 3.91 4.78 -9.32
CA GLN A 138 4.12 3.45 -9.88
C GLN A 138 4.35 2.39 -8.78
N PRO A 139 3.61 1.27 -8.81
CA PRO A 139 3.87 0.12 -7.95
C PRO A 139 5.24 -0.50 -8.20
N ASN A 140 5.85 -1.00 -7.13
CA ASN A 140 7.12 -1.71 -7.15
C ASN A 140 6.94 -3.09 -6.49
N PHE A 141 7.33 -4.13 -7.21
CA PHE A 141 7.28 -5.53 -6.81
C PHE A 141 8.65 -5.99 -6.40
N ARG A 142 8.69 -6.72 -5.29
CA ARG A 142 9.86 -7.42 -4.78
C ARG A 142 9.47 -8.83 -4.41
N ILE A 143 10.18 -9.81 -4.93
CA ILE A 143 9.99 -11.23 -4.69
C ILE A 143 11.24 -11.75 -3.98
N ARG A 144 11.11 -12.04 -2.70
CA ARG A 144 12.17 -12.66 -1.92
C ARG A 144 11.63 -13.69 -0.97
N ASP A 145 12.37 -14.78 -0.84
CA ASP A 145 12.10 -15.86 0.11
C ASP A 145 10.70 -16.46 -0.08
N GLY A 146 10.23 -16.56 -1.33
CA GLY A 146 8.91 -17.10 -1.66
C GLY A 146 7.73 -16.17 -1.33
N VAL A 147 7.99 -14.91 -0.97
CA VAL A 147 6.95 -13.93 -0.63
C VAL A 147 6.93 -12.80 -1.65
N LEU A 148 5.74 -12.48 -2.15
CA LEU A 148 5.52 -11.30 -2.98
C LEU A 148 5.28 -10.09 -2.09
N GLN A 149 6.10 -9.06 -2.30
CA GLN A 149 5.95 -7.75 -1.68
C GLN A 149 5.56 -6.74 -2.76
N VAL A 150 4.54 -5.95 -2.49
CA VAL A 150 4.09 -4.87 -3.38
C VAL A 150 4.10 -3.57 -2.59
N GLY A 151 4.89 -2.61 -3.05
CA GLY A 151 4.91 -1.27 -2.50
C GLY A 151 4.39 -0.26 -3.52
N VAL A 152 3.50 0.60 -3.08
CA VAL A 152 2.96 1.70 -3.86
C VAL A 152 3.32 2.99 -3.14
N PRO A 153 4.35 3.71 -3.60
CA PRO A 153 4.57 5.08 -3.18
C PRO A 153 3.38 5.94 -3.60
N ALA A 154 3.01 6.92 -2.79
CA ALA A 154 1.91 7.83 -3.05
C ALA A 154 2.22 9.20 -2.46
N THR A 155 1.57 10.23 -2.96
CA THR A 155 1.61 11.58 -2.41
C THR A 155 0.23 11.97 -1.92
N VAL A 156 0.12 12.39 -0.67
CA VAL A 156 -1.12 12.91 -0.10
C VAL A 156 -1.09 14.42 -0.13
N ASN A 157 -2.10 15.05 -0.74
CA ASN A 157 -2.24 16.49 -0.80
C ASN A 157 -3.22 16.95 0.29
N VAL A 158 -2.71 17.62 1.34
CA VAL A 158 -3.52 18.08 2.47
C VAL A 158 -3.12 19.51 2.83
N PHE A 159 -4.11 20.42 2.91
CA PHE A 159 -3.91 21.83 3.31
C PHE A 159 -2.81 22.57 2.52
N GLY A 160 -2.65 22.28 1.23
CA GLY A 160 -1.61 22.88 0.38
C GLY A 160 -0.21 22.30 0.57
N ALA A 161 -0.05 21.25 1.38
CA ALA A 161 1.17 20.48 1.52
C ALA A 161 1.04 19.12 0.81
N SER A 162 2.14 18.66 0.20
CA SER A 162 2.27 17.33 -0.39
C SER A 162 3.15 16.47 0.51
N LEU A 163 2.58 15.41 1.07
CA LEU A 163 3.25 14.50 2.01
C LEU A 163 3.49 13.13 1.36
N PRO A 164 4.70 12.56 1.46
CA PRO A 164 4.97 11.23 0.96
C PRO A 164 4.29 10.18 1.83
N LEU A 165 3.67 9.20 1.19
CA LEU A 165 3.05 8.03 1.81
C LEU A 165 3.53 6.79 1.06
N ILE A 166 3.77 5.69 1.77
CA ILE A 166 4.07 4.40 1.15
C ILE A 166 3.05 3.41 1.65
N VAL A 167 2.36 2.73 0.75
CA VAL A 167 1.50 1.59 1.06
C VAL A 167 2.26 0.34 0.67
N GLN A 168 2.50 -0.56 1.62
CA GLN A 168 3.28 -1.78 1.40
C GLN A 168 2.45 -2.99 1.82
N THR A 169 2.44 -4.03 1.00
CA THR A 169 1.83 -5.31 1.34
C THR A 169 2.81 -6.45 1.07
N ARG A 170 2.73 -7.50 1.88
CA ARG A 170 3.46 -8.75 1.69
C ARG A 170 2.48 -9.89 1.81
N GLY A 171 2.60 -10.87 0.92
CA GLY A 171 1.63 -11.94 0.87
C GLY A 171 1.94 -13.02 -0.15
N HIS A 172 0.95 -13.88 -0.34
CA HIS A 172 1.01 -15.04 -1.21
C HIS A 172 -0.30 -15.17 -2.00
N PHE A 173 -0.31 -16.07 -2.98
CA PHE A 173 -1.52 -16.40 -3.74
C PHE A 173 -2.15 -17.66 -3.16
N GLU A 174 -3.47 -17.63 -3.02
CA GLU A 174 -4.27 -18.80 -2.66
C GLU A 174 -5.31 -19.04 -3.75
N HIS A 175 -5.73 -20.30 -3.93
CA HIS A 175 -6.82 -20.64 -4.82
C HIS A 175 -8.14 -20.16 -4.23
N GLY A 176 -8.77 -19.16 -4.86
CA GLY A 176 -10.08 -18.64 -4.49
C GLY A 176 -11.22 -19.49 -5.06
N GLN A 177 -12.44 -18.96 -5.02
CA GLN A 177 -13.62 -19.66 -5.56
C GLN A 177 -13.65 -19.73 -7.09
N GLU A 178 -13.18 -18.69 -7.78
CA GLU A 178 -13.19 -18.62 -9.26
C GLU A 178 -11.81 -18.45 -9.89
N SER A 179 -10.81 -18.04 -9.11
CA SER A 179 -9.44 -17.77 -9.59
C SER A 179 -8.48 -17.62 -8.42
N PHE A 180 -7.18 -17.53 -8.71
CA PHE A 180 -6.17 -17.22 -7.69
C PHE A 180 -6.35 -15.80 -7.14
N VAL A 181 -6.31 -15.67 -5.82
CA VAL A 181 -6.46 -14.40 -5.10
C VAL A 181 -5.20 -14.13 -4.30
N PHE A 182 -4.71 -12.89 -4.38
CA PHE A 182 -3.62 -12.43 -3.52
C PHE A 182 -4.12 -12.20 -2.08
N LYS A 183 -3.54 -12.92 -1.12
CA LYS A 183 -3.74 -12.71 0.30
C LYS A 183 -2.56 -11.96 0.90
N ALA A 184 -2.85 -10.77 1.41
CA ALA A 184 -1.90 -9.96 2.17
C ALA A 184 -1.80 -10.48 3.61
N ASP A 185 -0.63 -10.98 3.99
CA ASP A 185 -0.28 -11.37 5.36
C ASP A 185 0.13 -10.15 6.19
N GLU A 186 0.89 -9.25 5.57
CA GLU A 186 1.30 -7.97 6.15
C GLU A 186 0.82 -6.83 5.26
N LEU A 187 0.19 -5.82 5.86
CA LEU A 187 -0.18 -4.57 5.20
C LEU A 187 0.28 -3.41 6.09
N TYR A 188 0.97 -2.46 5.48
CA TYR A 188 1.43 -1.21 6.08
C TYR A 188 0.95 -0.02 5.26
N ILE A 189 0.48 1.02 5.94
CA ILE A 189 0.19 2.33 5.36
C ILE A 189 1.07 3.34 6.11
N GLY A 190 2.12 3.83 5.47
CA GLY A 190 3.21 4.50 6.17
C GLY A 190 3.81 3.55 7.21
N SER A 191 3.86 3.97 8.46
CA SER A 191 4.29 3.12 9.58
C SER A 191 3.14 2.39 10.28
N LEU A 192 1.89 2.53 9.84
CA LEU A 192 0.73 1.89 10.46
C LEU A 192 0.63 0.41 10.04
N PRO A 193 0.72 -0.56 10.97
CA PRO A 193 0.51 -1.98 10.68
C PRO A 193 -0.99 -2.30 10.51
N ALA A 194 -1.55 -1.99 9.35
CA ALA A 194 -2.97 -2.17 9.03
C ALA A 194 -3.45 -3.64 9.13
N HIS A 195 -2.55 -4.61 8.97
CA HIS A 195 -2.83 -6.04 9.18
C HIS A 195 -3.19 -6.41 10.62
N ARG A 196 -2.83 -5.59 11.62
CA ARG A 196 -3.21 -5.82 13.02
C ARG A 196 -4.62 -5.36 13.35
N ILE A 197 -5.25 -4.60 12.45
CA ILE A 197 -6.62 -4.10 12.63
C ILE A 197 -7.57 -5.10 11.95
N PRO A 198 -8.42 -5.81 12.72
CA PRO A 198 -9.31 -6.82 12.16
C PRO A 198 -10.21 -6.25 11.05
N GLY A 199 -10.27 -6.94 9.91
CA GLY A 199 -11.10 -6.56 8.76
C GLY A 199 -10.56 -5.42 7.89
N LEU A 200 -9.62 -4.59 8.39
CA LEU A 200 -9.13 -3.43 7.63
C LEU A 200 -8.35 -3.85 6.37
N THR A 201 -7.49 -4.86 6.47
CA THR A 201 -6.68 -5.33 5.33
C THR A 201 -7.57 -5.86 4.20
N GLY A 202 -8.56 -6.70 4.53
CA GLY A 202 -9.53 -7.20 3.54
C GLY A 202 -10.40 -6.10 2.93
N TRP A 203 -10.78 -5.10 3.72
CA TRP A 203 -11.51 -3.94 3.22
C TRP A 203 -10.66 -3.11 2.24
N ILE A 204 -9.39 -2.82 2.57
CA ILE A 204 -8.47 -2.08 1.71
C ILE A 204 -8.19 -2.83 0.41
N THR A 205 -7.84 -4.12 0.47
CA THR A 205 -7.53 -4.91 -0.74
C THR A 205 -8.74 -5.02 -1.65
N ARG A 206 -9.94 -5.26 -1.09
CA ARG A 206 -11.18 -5.26 -1.88
C ARG A 206 -11.45 -3.91 -2.55
N ARG A 207 -11.26 -2.80 -1.82
CA ARG A 207 -11.44 -1.46 -2.36
C ARG A 207 -10.42 -1.18 -3.48
N ALA A 208 -9.16 -1.58 -3.30
CA ALA A 208 -8.11 -1.41 -4.29
C ALA A 208 -8.42 -2.19 -5.58
N VAL A 209 -8.83 -3.46 -5.47
CA VAL A 209 -9.22 -4.26 -6.63
C VAL A 209 -10.45 -3.68 -7.34
N ALA A 210 -11.42 -3.15 -6.59
CA ALA A 210 -12.62 -2.55 -7.18
C ALA A 210 -12.36 -1.24 -7.93
N GLU A 211 -11.29 -0.52 -7.61
CA GLU A 211 -10.91 0.74 -8.26
C GLU A 211 -9.96 0.52 -9.45
N GLN A 212 -9.43 -0.69 -9.63
CA GLN A 212 -8.55 -1.01 -10.74
C GLN A 212 -9.37 -1.45 -11.96
N ASP A 213 -9.25 -0.69 -13.04
CA ASP A 213 -9.71 -1.10 -14.37
C ASP A 213 -8.79 -2.19 -14.92
N ILE A 214 -8.96 -3.42 -14.42
CA ILE A 214 -8.26 -4.60 -14.94
C ILE A 214 -8.86 -4.96 -16.31
N PRO A 215 -8.06 -5.00 -17.39
CA PRO A 215 -8.52 -5.39 -18.72
C PRO A 215 -9.22 -6.76 -18.70
N ASP A 216 -10.33 -6.89 -19.44
CA ASP A 216 -11.17 -8.09 -19.43
C ASP A 216 -10.44 -9.34 -19.94
N ASP A 217 -9.53 -9.16 -20.90
CA ASP A 217 -8.65 -10.19 -21.45
C ASP A 217 -7.68 -10.73 -20.40
N LEU A 218 -7.06 -9.86 -19.60
CA LEU A 218 -6.22 -10.27 -18.48
C LEU A 218 -7.03 -10.99 -17.40
N ARG A 219 -8.25 -10.53 -17.10
CA ARG A 219 -9.15 -11.20 -16.16
C ARG A 219 -9.55 -12.60 -16.66
N ALA A 220 -9.81 -12.74 -17.95
CA ALA A 220 -10.13 -14.02 -18.57
C ALA A 220 -8.93 -14.97 -18.56
N ALA A 221 -7.73 -14.48 -18.86
CA ALA A 221 -6.49 -15.24 -18.76
C ALA A 221 -6.21 -15.70 -17.33
N TRP A 222 -6.39 -14.82 -16.34
CA TRP A 222 -6.15 -15.12 -14.93
C TRP A 222 -7.05 -16.24 -14.40
N ARG A 223 -8.31 -16.30 -14.87
CA ARG A 223 -9.25 -17.38 -14.54
C ARG A 223 -8.87 -18.75 -15.13
N LYS A 224 -8.06 -18.77 -16.18
CA LYS A 224 -7.60 -20.01 -16.82
C LYS A 224 -6.36 -20.59 -16.15
N LEU A 225 -5.70 -19.85 -15.27
CA LEU A 225 -4.47 -20.32 -14.62
C LEU A 225 -4.75 -21.57 -13.78
N SER A 226 -3.91 -22.59 -13.93
CA SER A 226 -3.92 -23.81 -13.13
C SER A 226 -3.02 -23.69 -11.89
N LEU A 227 -2.00 -22.83 -11.96
CA LEU A 227 -1.07 -22.54 -10.88
C LEU A 227 -0.70 -21.05 -10.86
N VAL A 228 -0.69 -20.47 -9.66
CA VAL A 228 -0.02 -19.20 -9.36
C VAL A 228 0.77 -19.39 -8.08
N ALA A 229 2.10 -19.41 -8.19
CA ALA A 229 2.99 -19.65 -7.07
C ALA A 229 4.17 -18.68 -7.09
N VAL A 230 4.63 -18.29 -5.91
CA VAL A 230 5.88 -17.53 -5.76
C VAL A 230 6.96 -18.54 -5.40
N GLU A 231 7.83 -18.84 -6.35
CA GLU A 231 8.88 -19.85 -6.20
C GLU A 231 10.24 -19.17 -6.19
N GLY A 232 10.94 -19.22 -5.04
CA GLY A 232 12.21 -18.52 -4.88
C GLY A 232 12.08 -17.01 -5.07
N ASN A 233 12.58 -16.51 -6.21
CA ASN A 233 12.59 -15.08 -6.56
C ASN A 233 11.73 -14.76 -7.81
N VAL A 234 10.82 -15.67 -8.18
CA VAL A 234 10.00 -15.52 -9.38
C VAL A 234 8.54 -15.85 -9.12
N LEU A 235 7.66 -15.22 -9.89
CA LEU A 235 6.23 -15.53 -9.93
C LEU A 235 5.99 -16.53 -11.06
N HIS A 236 5.60 -17.74 -10.70
CA HIS A 236 5.30 -18.84 -11.60
C HIS A 236 3.79 -18.90 -11.87
N LEU A 237 3.42 -18.83 -13.15
CA LEU A 237 2.06 -18.97 -13.65
C LEU A 237 2.03 -20.16 -14.60
N SER A 238 1.06 -21.07 -14.42
CA SER A 238 0.85 -22.20 -15.35
C SER A 238 -0.55 -22.11 -15.97
N LEU A 239 -0.62 -22.39 -17.27
CA LEU A 239 -1.85 -22.51 -18.04
C LEU A 239 -2.12 -24.01 -18.34
N PRO A 240 -3.39 -24.44 -18.37
CA PRO A 240 -3.78 -25.83 -18.57
C PRO A 240 -3.45 -26.39 -19.96
#